data_AF-A0A1E1XLE1-F1
#
_entry.id   AF-A0A1E1XLE1-F1
#
_cell.length_a   1.000
_cell.length_b   1.000
_cell.length_c   1.000
_cell.angle_alpha   90.00
_cell.angle_beta   90.00
_cell.angle_gamma   90.00
#
_symmetry.space_group_name_H-M   'P 1'
#
loop_
_entity.id
_entity.type
_entity.pdbx_description
1 polymer ?
#
loop_
_entity_poly.entity_id
_entity_poly.type
_entity_poly.pdbx_seq_one_letter_code
_entity_poly.pdbx_strand_id
1 'polypeptide(L)'
;MSAKSVVEVFHSLVDLPALTAALILEREASDGTRPKRQSPSIQQANPEMLKSMLKFVLRDVSGIGDTFDSVGKFHALIADLANHPKVIRCSEHAPDLLGCYLKTFEQYGDSELASRLLPAIIERLSICFGSRGYCERLRKVLADALPQLFRKFPDMTFLLTSELVEFLSHTSSYDVGPDFFANLVWAVGEFASPNESTLCSPKAVGDYFEVLECLAFELLSAQGLLSERRTRLLCIVITSLSKLAVRSQDFVARALLCLSKTGQLCSTTSAQGPMAVLERRVLELTAIIKRSGAASAILSPPKEEELNRRHEDLAQLPALVRLVTAVMSTHE
;
A
#
# COMPACT_ATOMS: atom_id res chain seq x y z
N MET A 1 5.41 -4.13 22.85
CA MET A 1 6.64 -4.29 22.04
C MET A 1 7.35 -2.95 22.01
N SER A 2 8.69 -2.88 21.99
CA SER A 2 9.37 -1.59 21.86
C SER A 2 9.35 -1.15 20.39
N ALA A 3 9.10 0.13 20.14
CA ALA A 3 9.11 0.71 18.79
C ALA A 3 10.34 0.34 17.94
N LYS A 4 11.52 0.38 18.57
CA LYS A 4 12.77 0.03 17.89
C LYS A 4 12.83 -1.45 17.50
N SER A 5 12.27 -2.33 18.34
CA SER A 5 12.25 -3.77 18.06
C SER A 5 11.31 -4.15 16.91
N VAL A 6 10.19 -3.45 16.74
CA VAL A 6 9.22 -3.71 15.66
C VAL A 6 9.83 -3.41 14.30
N VAL A 7 10.41 -2.22 14.13
CA VAL A 7 11.03 -1.81 12.87
C VAL A 7 12.26 -2.67 12.55
N GLU A 8 13.07 -3.01 13.55
CA GLU A 8 14.26 -3.85 13.35
C GLU A 8 13.94 -5.31 12.98
N VAL A 9 12.92 -5.91 13.61
CA VAL A 9 12.44 -7.25 13.23
C VAL A 9 11.89 -7.22 11.80
N PHE A 10 11.14 -6.18 11.45
CA PHE A 10 10.67 -5.98 10.07
C PHE A 10 11.84 -5.95 9.08
N HIS A 11 12.84 -5.09 9.29
CA HIS A 11 14.01 -5.02 8.40
C HIS A 11 14.74 -6.36 8.30
N SER A 12 14.92 -7.06 9.42
CA SER A 12 15.60 -8.37 9.44
C SER A 12 14.85 -9.45 8.65
N LEU A 13 13.51 -9.43 8.67
CA LEU A 13 12.69 -10.32 7.86
C LEU A 13 12.77 -10.00 6.37
N VAL A 14 12.75 -8.70 6.03
CA VAL A 14 12.91 -8.25 4.63
C VAL A 14 14.32 -8.55 4.10
N ASP A 15 15.33 -8.40 4.94
CA ASP A 15 16.75 -8.62 4.60
C ASP A 15 17.23 -10.05 4.80
N LEU A 16 16.36 -10.99 5.16
CA LEU A 16 16.79 -12.37 5.43
C LEU A 16 17.61 -13.01 4.29
N PRO A 17 17.26 -12.80 2.99
CA PRO A 17 18.12 -13.26 1.89
C PRO A 17 19.47 -12.54 1.83
N ALA A 18 19.51 -11.24 2.14
CA ALA A 18 20.74 -10.44 2.15
C ALA A 18 21.65 -10.84 3.32
N LEU A 19 21.09 -11.08 4.50
CA LEU A 19 21.76 -11.65 5.67
C LEU A 19 22.35 -13.03 5.34
N THR A 20 21.59 -13.87 4.65
CA THR A 20 22.06 -15.19 4.21
C THR A 20 23.25 -15.08 3.25
N ALA A 21 23.21 -14.13 2.32
CA ALA A 21 24.32 -13.85 1.41
C ALA A 21 25.55 -13.32 2.16
N ALA A 22 25.36 -12.42 3.13
CA ALA A 22 26.43 -11.90 3.98
C ALA A 22 27.15 -13.01 4.75
N LEU A 23 26.41 -13.95 5.35
CA LEU A 23 26.97 -15.10 6.07
C LEU A 23 27.78 -16.04 5.16
N ILE A 24 27.36 -16.19 3.90
CA ILE A 24 28.12 -16.98 2.92
C ILE A 24 29.46 -16.30 2.63
N LEU A 25 29.48 -14.98 2.43
CA LEU A 25 30.70 -14.23 2.19
C LEU A 25 31.69 -14.29 3.35
N GLU A 26 31.21 -14.13 4.58
CA GLU A 26 32.07 -14.20 5.77
C GLU A 26 32.69 -15.59 5.93
N ARG A 27 31.91 -16.65 5.66
CA ARG A 27 32.39 -18.03 5.70
C ARG A 27 33.43 -18.31 4.62
N GLU A 28 33.17 -17.89 3.38
CA GLU A 28 34.12 -18.07 2.27
C GLU A 28 35.43 -17.30 2.51
N ALA A 29 35.39 -16.15 3.17
CA ALA A 29 36.57 -15.40 3.57
C ALA A 29 37.38 -16.11 4.68
N SER A 30 36.70 -16.80 5.60
CA SER A 30 37.32 -17.48 6.75
C SER A 30 37.92 -18.85 6.40
N ASP A 31 37.29 -19.60 5.50
CA ASP A 31 37.74 -20.96 5.12
C ASP A 31 39.01 -20.97 4.25
N GLY A 32 39.57 -19.81 3.86
CA GLY A 32 40.81 -19.70 3.07
C GLY A 32 40.76 -20.34 1.67
N THR A 33 39.67 -21.04 1.36
CA THR A 33 39.34 -21.58 0.06
C THR A 33 39.15 -20.39 -0.84
N ARG A 34 40.13 -20.03 -1.68
CA ARG A 34 39.93 -19.04 -2.75
C ARG A 34 38.60 -19.39 -3.42
N PRO A 35 37.53 -18.59 -3.26
CA PRO A 35 36.28 -18.86 -3.93
C PRO A 35 36.58 -19.05 -5.41
N LYS A 36 36.29 -20.25 -5.93
CA LYS A 36 36.51 -20.61 -7.34
C LYS A 36 35.70 -19.69 -8.29
N ARG A 37 34.83 -18.85 -7.73
CA ARG A 37 34.07 -17.78 -8.36
C ARG A 37 33.85 -16.64 -7.35
N GLN A 38 34.85 -15.79 -7.12
CA GLN A 38 34.50 -14.47 -6.56
C GLN A 38 33.72 -13.74 -7.63
N SER A 39 32.61 -13.14 -7.23
CA SER A 39 31.92 -12.19 -8.08
C SER A 39 32.88 -11.06 -8.46
N PRO A 40 32.91 -10.64 -9.73
CA PRO A 40 33.73 -9.51 -10.17
C PRO A 40 33.42 -8.24 -9.35
N SER A 41 32.18 -8.09 -8.89
CA SER A 41 31.71 -7.00 -8.04
C SER A 41 32.42 -6.95 -6.69
N ILE A 42 32.69 -8.09 -6.06
CA ILE A 42 33.37 -8.17 -4.75
C ILE A 42 34.87 -7.98 -4.90
N GLN A 43 35.45 -8.42 -6.02
CA GLN A 43 36.87 -8.20 -6.31
C GLN A 43 37.21 -6.72 -6.57
N GLN A 44 36.26 -5.96 -7.11
CA GLN A 44 36.42 -4.53 -7.40
C GLN A 44 36.04 -3.62 -6.22
N ALA A 45 35.40 -4.17 -5.19
CA ALA A 45 34.94 -3.39 -4.04
C ALA A 45 36.09 -3.03 -3.11
N ASN A 46 36.01 -1.84 -2.50
CA ASN A 46 36.93 -1.46 -1.43
C ASN A 46 36.77 -2.43 -0.23
N PRO A 47 37.83 -3.18 0.14
CA PRO A 47 37.76 -4.20 1.19
C PRO A 47 37.33 -3.65 2.56
N GLU A 48 37.74 -2.42 2.90
CA GLU A 48 37.39 -1.80 4.19
C GLU A 48 35.91 -1.44 4.27
N MET A 49 35.35 -0.95 3.17
CA MET A 49 33.93 -0.62 3.04
C MET A 49 33.07 -1.89 3.08
N LEU A 50 33.47 -2.95 2.37
CA LEU A 50 32.74 -4.23 2.44
C LEU A 50 32.76 -4.79 3.87
N LYS A 51 33.90 -4.70 4.56
CA LYS A 51 34.04 -5.16 5.95
C LYS A 51 33.16 -4.36 6.92
N SER A 52 33.02 -3.04 6.76
CA SER A 52 32.14 -2.23 7.61
C SER A 52 30.66 -2.55 7.37
N MET A 53 30.27 -2.76 6.11
CA MET A 53 28.91 -3.14 5.74
C MET A 53 28.54 -4.54 6.26
N LEU A 54 29.46 -5.52 6.13
CA LEU A 54 29.26 -6.85 6.68
C LEU A 54 29.13 -6.82 8.21
N LYS A 55 29.97 -6.06 8.91
CA LYS A 55 29.83 -5.88 10.36
C LYS A 55 28.48 -5.30 10.77
N PHE A 56 27.95 -4.36 9.98
CA PHE A 56 26.64 -3.79 10.25
C PHE A 56 25.50 -4.79 10.03
N VAL A 57 25.55 -5.54 8.93
CA VAL A 57 24.53 -6.52 8.53
C VAL A 57 24.55 -7.74 9.46
N LEU A 58 25.73 -8.22 9.85
CA LEU A 58 25.92 -9.41 10.69
C LEU A 58 25.97 -9.10 12.19
N ARG A 59 25.57 -7.90 12.60
CA ARG A 59 25.57 -7.51 14.01
C ARG A 59 24.67 -8.42 14.84
N ASP A 60 25.10 -8.69 16.06
CA ASP A 60 24.36 -9.44 17.08
C ASP A 60 23.59 -8.52 18.05
N VAL A 61 23.76 -7.19 17.92
CA VAL A 61 23.13 -6.19 18.79
C VAL A 61 22.03 -5.41 18.06
N SER A 62 20.86 -5.35 18.69
CA SER A 62 19.71 -4.53 18.27
C SER A 62 19.87 -3.06 18.63
N GLY A 63 19.16 -2.16 17.94
CA GLY A 63 18.96 -0.78 18.39
C GLY A 63 19.45 0.32 17.46
N ILE A 64 19.94 -0.03 16.27
CA ILE A 64 20.31 0.95 15.25
C ILE A 64 19.08 1.38 14.43
N GLY A 65 18.05 0.53 14.33
CA GLY A 65 16.67 0.89 13.92
C GLY A 65 16.48 1.31 12.46
N ASP A 66 17.47 1.96 11.87
CA ASP A 66 17.40 2.56 10.55
C ASP A 66 18.00 1.63 9.49
N THR A 67 17.41 1.67 8.30
CA THR A 67 18.05 1.19 7.08
C THR A 67 19.38 1.93 6.94
N PHE A 68 20.51 1.22 6.83
CA PHE A 68 21.78 1.92 6.60
C PHE A 68 21.78 2.51 5.19
N ASP A 69 22.20 3.77 5.04
CA ASP A 69 22.16 4.56 3.79
C ASP A 69 22.77 3.88 2.54
N SER A 70 23.51 2.78 2.74
CA SER A 70 24.20 2.02 1.69
C SER A 70 23.60 0.62 1.44
N VAL A 71 22.37 0.31 1.87
CA VAL A 71 21.71 -0.99 1.58
C VAL A 71 21.69 -1.29 0.08
N GLY A 72 21.33 -0.32 -0.77
CA GLY A 72 21.33 -0.53 -2.23
C GLY A 72 22.72 -0.87 -2.79
N LYS A 73 23.77 -0.21 -2.28
CA LYS A 73 25.16 -0.54 -2.63
C LYS A 73 25.55 -1.93 -2.15
N PHE A 74 25.08 -2.33 -0.96
CA PHE A 74 25.32 -3.67 -0.44
C PHE A 74 24.71 -4.72 -1.36
N HIS A 75 23.44 -4.55 -1.74
CA HIS A 75 22.73 -5.45 -2.64
C HIS A 75 23.45 -5.61 -3.98
N ALA A 76 24.03 -4.54 -4.52
CA ALA A 76 24.84 -4.61 -5.74
C ALA A 76 26.11 -5.46 -5.56
N LEU A 77 26.76 -5.41 -4.39
CA LEU A 77 27.95 -6.22 -4.09
C LEU A 77 27.62 -7.71 -3.96
N ILE A 78 26.48 -8.02 -3.34
CA ILE A 78 26.04 -9.40 -3.09
C ILE A 78 25.15 -9.97 -4.22
N ALA A 79 24.95 -9.23 -5.31
CA ALA A 79 24.05 -9.58 -6.41
C ALA A 79 24.24 -11.02 -6.94
N ASP A 80 25.49 -11.44 -7.10
CA ASP A 80 25.83 -12.76 -7.65
C ASP A 80 25.43 -13.93 -6.74
N LEU A 81 25.26 -13.66 -5.43
CA LEU A 81 24.82 -14.66 -4.47
C LEU A 81 23.30 -14.85 -4.46
N ALA A 82 22.53 -14.03 -5.19
CA ALA A 82 21.07 -14.19 -5.28
C ALA A 82 20.64 -15.58 -5.80
N ASN A 83 21.50 -16.23 -6.60
CA ASN A 83 21.28 -17.58 -7.15
C ASN A 83 21.91 -18.70 -6.30
N HIS A 84 22.53 -18.37 -5.16
CA HIS A 84 23.09 -19.39 -4.28
C HIS A 84 21.95 -20.22 -3.65
N PRO A 85 22.04 -21.57 -3.58
CA PRO A 85 20.93 -22.42 -3.10
C PRO A 85 20.35 -22.02 -1.75
N LYS A 86 21.20 -21.59 -0.81
CA LYS A 86 20.76 -21.10 0.51
C LYS A 86 19.97 -19.78 0.42
N VAL A 87 20.39 -18.86 -0.45
CA VAL A 87 19.71 -17.56 -0.64
C VAL A 87 18.37 -17.77 -1.35
N ILE A 88 18.30 -18.70 -2.30
CA ILE A 88 17.04 -19.11 -2.93
C ILE A 88 16.07 -19.66 -1.90
N ARG A 89 16.48 -20.65 -1.09
CA ARG A 89 15.63 -21.21 -0.01
C ARG A 89 15.15 -20.14 0.97
N CYS A 90 16.03 -19.23 1.37
CA CYS A 90 15.65 -18.12 2.23
C CYS A 90 14.62 -17.20 1.54
N SER A 91 14.81 -16.89 0.27
CA SER A 91 13.90 -16.06 -0.53
C SER A 91 12.54 -16.71 -0.76
N GLU A 92 12.45 -18.05 -0.72
CA GLU A 92 11.19 -18.79 -0.79
C GLU A 92 10.33 -18.55 0.46
N HIS A 93 10.93 -18.58 1.66
CA HIS A 93 10.20 -18.60 2.93
C HIS A 93 10.12 -17.25 3.66
N ALA A 94 11.04 -16.32 3.40
CA ALA A 94 11.05 -15.01 4.06
C ALA A 94 9.73 -14.22 3.90
N PRO A 95 9.03 -14.20 2.74
CA PRO A 95 7.74 -13.52 2.62
C PRO A 95 6.65 -14.12 3.51
N ASP A 96 6.64 -15.45 3.70
CA ASP A 96 5.65 -16.13 4.56
C ASP A 96 5.87 -15.77 6.03
N LEU A 97 7.15 -15.74 6.46
CA LEU A 97 7.53 -15.30 7.81
C LEU A 97 7.14 -13.84 8.05
N LEU A 98 7.36 -12.97 7.05
CA LEU A 98 6.92 -11.57 7.11
C LEU A 98 5.39 -11.48 7.22
N GLY A 99 4.65 -12.31 6.49
CA GLY A 99 3.18 -12.39 6.61
C GLY A 99 2.73 -12.77 8.01
N CYS A 100 3.37 -13.76 8.65
CA CYS A 100 3.11 -14.13 10.04
C CYS A 100 3.42 -12.99 11.02
N TYR A 101 4.53 -12.29 10.79
CA TYR A 101 4.90 -11.12 11.58
C TYR A 101 3.85 -10.00 11.48
N LEU A 102 3.42 -9.64 10.28
CA LEU A 102 2.41 -8.59 10.07
C LEU A 102 1.05 -8.95 10.68
N LYS A 103 0.62 -10.21 10.58
CA LYS A 103 -0.59 -10.70 11.26
C LYS A 103 -0.48 -10.63 12.78
N THR A 104 0.69 -10.96 13.32
CA THR A 104 0.96 -10.83 14.76
C THR A 104 0.97 -9.37 15.18
N PHE A 105 1.59 -8.51 14.37
CA PHE A 105 1.62 -7.07 14.59
C PHE A 105 0.20 -6.47 14.60
N GLU A 106 -0.67 -6.87 13.68
CA GLU A 106 -2.07 -6.43 13.66
C GLU A 106 -2.83 -6.80 14.95
N GLN A 107 -2.52 -7.96 15.55
CA GLN A 107 -3.17 -8.43 16.78
C GLN A 107 -2.70 -7.70 18.04
N TYR A 108 -1.41 -7.37 18.13
CA TYR A 108 -0.79 -6.90 19.38
C TYR A 108 -0.19 -5.48 19.29
N GLY A 109 -0.21 -4.87 18.11
CA GLY A 109 0.28 -3.52 17.88
C GLY A 109 -0.71 -2.44 18.32
N ASP A 110 -0.24 -1.19 18.27
CA ASP A 110 -1.02 0.02 18.50
C ASP A 110 -0.73 1.05 17.39
N SER A 111 -1.50 2.15 17.37
CA SER A 111 -1.36 3.21 16.38
C SER A 111 0.03 3.86 16.36
N GLU A 112 0.73 3.92 17.49
CA GLU A 112 2.07 4.52 17.59
C GLU A 112 3.14 3.60 17.00
N LEU A 113 3.06 2.30 17.27
CA LEU A 113 3.96 1.32 16.64
C LEU A 113 3.68 1.23 15.14
N ALA A 114 2.42 1.32 14.74
CA ALA A 114 2.03 1.21 13.35
C ALA A 114 2.48 2.44 12.55
N SER A 115 2.41 3.64 13.15
CA SER A 115 2.95 4.85 12.54
C SER A 115 4.48 4.80 12.36
N ARG A 116 5.21 4.05 13.18
CA ARG A 116 6.65 3.82 12.97
C ARG A 116 6.96 2.74 11.95
N LEU A 117 6.10 1.73 11.83
CA LEU A 117 6.30 0.62 10.90
C LEU A 117 6.00 1.00 9.45
N LEU A 118 4.96 1.80 9.18
CA LEU A 118 4.56 2.11 7.81
C LEU A 118 5.62 2.87 6.98
N PRO A 119 6.33 3.89 7.51
CA PRO A 119 7.44 4.52 6.80
C PRO A 119 8.54 3.52 6.43
N ALA A 120 8.89 2.61 7.35
CA ALA A 120 9.85 1.54 7.08
C ALA A 120 9.34 0.59 5.97
N ILE A 121 8.04 0.28 5.95
CA ILE A 121 7.44 -0.50 4.85
C ILE A 121 7.60 0.23 3.51
N ILE A 122 7.26 1.52 3.47
CA ILE A 122 7.32 2.36 2.27
C ILE A 122 8.75 2.42 1.71
N GLU A 123 9.74 2.67 2.56
CA GLU A 123 11.16 2.72 2.18
C GLU A 123 11.61 1.41 1.52
N ARG A 124 11.16 0.27 2.06
CA ARG A 124 11.59 -1.06 1.63
C ARG A 124 10.83 -1.61 0.42
N LEU A 125 9.83 -0.88 -0.11
CA LEU A 125 9.14 -1.27 -1.36
C LEU A 125 10.08 -1.27 -2.57
N SER A 126 10.95 -0.26 -2.66
CA SER A 126 11.90 -0.10 -3.77
C SER A 126 13.23 -0.81 -3.53
N ILE A 127 13.59 -1.07 -2.26
CA ILE A 127 14.88 -1.62 -1.84
C ILE A 127 14.71 -3.03 -1.24
N CYS A 128 14.93 -4.06 -2.07
CA CYS A 128 14.87 -5.47 -1.69
C CYS A 128 15.97 -6.28 -2.39
N PHE A 129 16.42 -7.35 -1.75
CA PHE A 129 17.38 -8.32 -2.31
C PHE A 129 16.87 -9.74 -2.09
N GLY A 130 16.98 -10.57 -3.13
CA GLY A 130 16.64 -11.98 -3.07
C GLY A 130 16.63 -12.63 -4.44
N SER A 131 16.27 -13.91 -4.49
CA SER A 131 16.16 -14.66 -5.75
C SER A 131 15.03 -14.13 -6.64
N ARG A 132 14.96 -14.62 -7.88
CA ARG A 132 13.88 -14.29 -8.82
C ARG A 132 12.50 -14.42 -8.17
N GLY A 133 11.67 -13.39 -8.29
CA GLY A 133 10.30 -13.34 -7.76
C GLY A 133 10.20 -13.00 -6.27
N TYR A 134 11.31 -12.89 -5.52
CA TYR A 134 11.29 -12.53 -4.10
C TYR A 134 10.64 -11.17 -3.86
N CYS A 135 11.16 -10.13 -4.52
CA CYS A 135 10.67 -8.76 -4.37
C CYS A 135 9.18 -8.61 -4.74
N GLU A 136 8.69 -9.37 -5.72
CA GLU A 136 7.28 -9.36 -6.09
C GLU A 136 6.40 -9.96 -4.98
N ARG A 137 6.80 -11.12 -4.44
CA ARG A 137 6.09 -11.73 -3.29
C ARG A 137 6.15 -10.85 -2.05
N LEU A 138 7.30 -10.23 -1.78
CA LEU A 138 7.46 -9.28 -0.69
C LEU A 138 6.44 -8.14 -0.81
N ARG A 139 6.42 -7.44 -1.95
CA ARG A 139 5.48 -6.33 -2.19
C ARG A 139 4.04 -6.77 -2.09
N LYS A 140 3.71 -7.98 -2.56
CA LYS A 140 2.37 -8.54 -2.42
C LYS A 140 1.98 -8.71 -0.95
N VAL A 141 2.82 -9.33 -0.13
CA VAL A 141 2.58 -9.49 1.31
C VAL A 141 2.38 -8.13 2.00
N LEU A 142 3.19 -7.13 1.66
CA LEU A 142 3.06 -5.77 2.18
C LEU A 142 1.74 -5.10 1.73
N ALA A 143 1.38 -5.25 0.46
CA ALA A 143 0.14 -4.70 -0.08
C ALA A 143 -1.10 -5.34 0.56
N ASP A 144 -1.10 -6.66 0.75
CA ASP A 144 -2.21 -7.42 1.35
C ASP A 144 -2.42 -7.07 2.84
N ALA A 145 -1.36 -6.71 3.56
CA ALA A 145 -1.43 -6.28 4.95
C ALA A 145 -1.95 -4.85 5.13
N LEU A 146 -1.73 -3.97 4.14
CA LEU A 146 -1.98 -2.54 4.28
C LEU A 146 -3.44 -2.17 4.64
N PRO A 147 -4.48 -2.72 3.97
CA PRO A 147 -5.87 -2.41 4.33
C PRO A 147 -6.24 -2.85 5.75
N GLN A 148 -5.66 -3.94 6.24
CA GLN A 148 -5.90 -4.47 7.58
C GLN A 148 -5.27 -3.55 8.64
N LEU A 149 -4.04 -3.08 8.39
CA LEU A 149 -3.36 -2.12 9.26
C LEU A 149 -4.16 -0.81 9.41
N PHE A 150 -4.61 -0.21 8.31
CA PHE A 150 -5.39 1.04 8.38
C PHE A 150 -6.76 0.84 9.03
N ARG A 151 -7.42 -0.31 8.83
CA ARG A 151 -8.68 -0.62 9.52
C ARG A 151 -8.48 -0.76 11.03
N LYS A 152 -7.36 -1.37 11.44
CA LYS A 152 -7.04 -1.59 12.85
C LYS A 152 -6.54 -0.31 13.54
N PHE A 153 -5.80 0.52 12.80
CA PHE A 153 -5.11 1.71 13.31
C PHE A 153 -5.42 2.94 12.42
N PRO A 154 -6.68 3.42 12.36
CA PRO A 154 -7.08 4.52 11.48
C PRO A 154 -6.35 5.85 11.78
N ASP A 155 -5.87 6.03 13.02
CA ASP A 155 -5.08 7.19 13.42
C ASP A 155 -3.82 7.39 12.58
N MET A 156 -3.27 6.32 11.99
CA MET A 156 -2.11 6.39 11.10
C MET A 156 -2.32 7.36 9.94
N THR A 157 -3.55 7.47 9.43
CA THR A 157 -3.90 8.41 8.37
C THR A 157 -3.63 9.86 8.76
N PHE A 158 -3.63 10.20 10.05
CA PHE A 158 -3.35 11.56 10.50
C PHE A 158 -1.94 11.70 11.07
N LEU A 159 -1.44 10.67 11.75
CA LEU A 159 -0.08 10.64 12.31
C LEU A 159 1.01 10.71 11.23
N LEU A 160 0.74 10.20 10.02
CA LEU A 160 1.70 10.12 8.91
C LEU A 160 1.34 11.01 7.72
N THR A 161 0.59 12.09 7.95
CA THR A 161 0.05 12.92 6.85
C THR A 161 1.14 13.36 5.87
N SER A 162 2.27 13.87 6.38
CA SER A 162 3.39 14.34 5.55
C SER A 162 3.99 13.24 4.68
N GLU A 163 4.29 12.09 5.29
CA GLU A 163 4.95 10.96 4.68
C GLU A 163 4.06 10.30 3.62
N LEU A 164 2.75 10.21 3.90
CA LEU A 164 1.77 9.66 2.96
C LEU A 164 1.53 10.60 1.78
N VAL A 165 1.43 11.92 2.01
CA VAL A 165 1.31 12.91 0.94
C VAL A 165 2.55 12.91 0.06
N GLU A 166 3.75 12.91 0.66
CA GLU A 166 5.02 12.82 -0.08
C GLU A 166 5.05 11.57 -0.96
N PHE A 167 4.78 10.38 -0.40
CA PHE A 167 4.79 9.14 -1.16
C PHE A 167 3.76 9.11 -2.30
N LEU A 168 2.54 9.60 -2.06
CA LEU A 168 1.45 9.65 -3.04
C LEU A 168 1.67 10.70 -4.14
N SER A 169 2.53 11.69 -3.91
CA SER A 169 2.86 12.72 -4.90
C SER A 169 3.74 12.22 -6.04
N HIS A 170 4.35 11.05 -5.89
CA HIS A 170 5.29 10.49 -6.86
C HIS A 170 4.68 9.30 -7.60
N THR A 171 4.38 9.44 -8.89
CA THR A 171 3.89 8.32 -9.72
C THR A 171 4.92 7.22 -9.94
N SER A 172 6.21 7.50 -9.77
CA SER A 172 7.25 6.47 -9.72
C SER A 172 7.04 5.47 -8.58
N SER A 173 6.42 5.89 -7.46
CA SER A 173 6.05 5.00 -6.36
C SER A 173 5.03 3.94 -6.77
N TYR A 174 4.11 4.31 -7.67
CA TYR A 174 3.12 3.37 -8.21
C TYR A 174 3.79 2.30 -9.08
N ASP A 175 4.81 2.64 -9.86
CA ASP A 175 5.51 1.65 -10.71
C ASP A 175 6.28 0.61 -9.88
N VAL A 176 6.74 0.98 -8.68
CA VAL A 176 7.44 0.05 -7.76
C VAL A 176 6.47 -0.96 -7.14
N GLY A 177 5.33 -0.50 -6.62
CA GLY A 177 4.37 -1.32 -5.90
C GLY A 177 2.93 -0.92 -6.19
N PRO A 178 2.36 -1.29 -7.36
CA PRO A 178 1.07 -0.78 -7.80
C PRO A 178 -0.09 -1.10 -6.86
N ASP A 179 -0.15 -2.34 -6.35
CA ASP A 179 -1.21 -2.77 -5.45
C ASP A 179 -1.08 -2.09 -4.07
N PHE A 180 0.15 -1.92 -3.59
CA PHE A 180 0.42 -1.18 -2.35
C PHE A 180 -0.03 0.27 -2.47
N PHE A 181 0.38 0.94 -3.56
CA PHE A 181 0.03 2.32 -3.83
C PHE A 181 -1.48 2.52 -3.96
N ALA A 182 -2.15 1.64 -4.71
CA ALA A 182 -3.61 1.66 -4.85
C ALA A 182 -4.33 1.44 -3.50
N ASN A 183 -3.85 0.50 -2.68
CA ASN A 183 -4.39 0.25 -1.34
C ASN A 183 -4.20 1.46 -0.42
N LEU A 184 -3.10 2.20 -0.56
CA LEU A 184 -2.86 3.42 0.21
C LEU A 184 -3.79 4.56 -0.20
N VAL A 185 -3.99 4.79 -1.51
CA VAL A 185 -4.97 5.76 -2.02
C VAL A 185 -6.38 5.41 -1.52
N TRP A 186 -6.75 4.13 -1.55
CA TRP A 186 -8.01 3.66 -1.00
C TRP A 186 -8.11 3.93 0.51
N ALA A 187 -7.07 3.60 1.27
CA ALA A 187 -7.04 3.80 2.72
C ALA A 187 -7.18 5.27 3.11
N VAL A 188 -6.50 6.19 2.42
CA VAL A 188 -6.67 7.64 2.62
C VAL A 188 -8.13 8.04 2.39
N GLY A 189 -8.73 7.62 1.27
CA GLY A 189 -10.13 7.92 0.98
C GLY A 189 -11.09 7.35 2.03
N GLU A 190 -10.78 6.20 2.60
CA GLU A 190 -11.61 5.55 3.61
C GLU A 190 -11.48 6.21 4.98
N PHE A 191 -10.25 6.29 5.50
CA PHE A 191 -9.96 6.59 6.90
C PHE A 191 -9.64 8.06 7.19
N ALA A 192 -9.43 8.92 6.18
CA ALA A 192 -9.35 10.36 6.37
C ALA A 192 -10.76 10.94 6.63
N SER A 193 -11.32 10.60 7.79
CA SER A 193 -12.69 10.87 8.19
C SER A 193 -12.76 11.17 9.69
N PRO A 194 -13.58 12.16 10.11
CA PRO A 194 -13.78 12.45 11.53
C PRO A 194 -14.48 11.30 12.28
N ASN A 195 -15.12 10.38 11.58
CA ASN A 195 -15.77 9.21 12.17
C ASN A 195 -14.78 8.10 12.54
N GLU A 196 -13.59 8.10 11.95
CA GLU A 196 -12.59 7.03 12.07
C GLU A 196 -11.48 7.37 13.07
N SER A 197 -11.15 8.66 13.22
CA SER A 197 -10.13 9.10 14.16
C SER A 197 -10.45 10.47 14.74
N THR A 198 -10.19 10.63 16.04
CA THR A 198 -10.28 11.93 16.73
C THR A 198 -9.16 12.89 16.33
N LEU A 199 -8.11 12.40 15.65
CA LEU A 199 -7.00 13.20 15.15
C LEU A 199 -7.32 13.89 13.81
N CYS A 200 -8.54 13.72 13.30
CA CYS A 200 -8.95 14.27 12.03
C CYS A 200 -8.78 15.79 11.98
N SER A 201 -7.94 16.24 11.05
CA SER A 201 -7.64 17.65 10.82
C SER A 201 -8.12 18.07 9.42
N PRO A 202 -8.85 19.20 9.29
CA PRO A 202 -9.22 19.74 7.97
C PRO A 202 -8.01 20.00 7.07
N LYS A 203 -6.86 20.37 7.66
CA LYS A 203 -5.61 20.56 6.92
C LYS A 203 -5.15 19.26 6.28
N ALA A 204 -5.08 18.17 7.05
CA ALA A 204 -4.66 16.87 6.53
C ALA A 204 -5.60 16.36 5.43
N VAL A 205 -6.92 16.53 5.59
CA VAL A 205 -7.90 16.21 4.54
C VAL A 205 -7.67 17.02 3.27
N GLY A 206 -7.33 18.31 3.41
CA GLY A 206 -6.94 19.18 2.29
C GLY A 206 -5.67 18.71 1.58
N ASP A 207 -4.60 18.43 2.33
CA ASP A 207 -3.34 17.94 1.79
C ASP A 207 -3.54 16.63 1.01
N TYR A 208 -4.36 15.71 1.52
CA TYR A 208 -4.74 14.49 0.83
C TYR A 208 -5.59 14.74 -0.43
N PHE A 209 -6.53 15.67 -0.37
CA PHE A 209 -7.35 16.00 -1.53
C PHE A 209 -6.49 16.56 -2.66
N GLU A 210 -5.57 17.47 -2.35
CA GLU A 210 -4.67 18.09 -3.33
C GLU A 210 -3.76 17.09 -4.01
N VAL A 211 -3.09 16.21 -3.25
CA VAL A 211 -2.20 15.21 -3.85
C VAL A 211 -2.96 14.20 -4.72
N LEU A 212 -4.16 13.77 -4.30
CA LEU A 212 -4.98 12.85 -5.08
C LEU A 212 -5.58 13.53 -6.33
N GLU A 213 -5.87 14.82 -6.27
CA GLU A 213 -6.32 15.60 -7.42
C GLU A 213 -5.20 15.72 -8.46
N CYS A 214 -3.98 16.05 -8.03
CA CYS A 214 -2.80 16.07 -8.89
C CYS A 214 -2.59 14.70 -9.56
N LEU A 215 -2.65 13.61 -8.78
CA LEU A 215 -2.54 12.25 -9.29
C LEU A 215 -3.63 11.91 -10.31
N ALA A 216 -4.88 12.32 -10.06
CA ALA A 216 -5.98 12.12 -11.00
C ALA A 216 -5.69 12.81 -12.34
N PHE A 217 -5.25 14.07 -12.32
CA PHE A 217 -4.93 14.81 -13.52
C PHE A 217 -3.69 14.28 -14.25
N GLU A 218 -2.69 13.79 -13.54
CA GLU A 218 -1.54 13.14 -14.16
C GLU A 218 -1.95 11.87 -14.91
N LEU A 219 -2.80 11.03 -14.30
CA LEU A 219 -3.37 9.85 -14.94
C LEU A 219 -4.21 10.23 -16.18
N LEU A 220 -5.03 11.28 -16.08
CA LEU A 220 -5.84 11.78 -17.20
C LEU A 220 -5.02 12.40 -18.33
N SER A 221 -3.85 12.95 -18.02
CA SER A 221 -2.96 13.61 -18.98
C SER A 221 -2.12 12.65 -19.81
N ALA A 222 -2.07 11.36 -19.43
CA ALA A 222 -1.37 10.34 -20.19
C ALA A 222 -2.01 10.20 -21.58
N GLN A 223 -1.31 10.69 -22.62
CA GLN A 223 -1.77 10.62 -24.00
C GLN A 223 -1.81 9.16 -24.47
N GLY A 224 -3.00 8.56 -24.49
CA GLY A 224 -3.22 7.20 -24.97
C GLY A 224 -4.32 6.47 -24.19
N LEU A 225 -4.61 5.23 -24.59
CA LEU A 225 -5.47 4.34 -23.82
C LEU A 225 -4.78 4.01 -22.49
N LEU A 226 -5.44 4.30 -21.39
CA LEU A 226 -4.97 3.88 -20.08
C LEU A 226 -4.83 2.36 -20.07
N SER A 227 -3.72 1.87 -19.51
CA SER A 227 -3.63 0.44 -19.20
C SER A 227 -4.75 0.06 -18.23
N GLU A 228 -5.16 -1.21 -18.25
CA GLU A 228 -6.17 -1.72 -17.32
C GLU A 228 -5.82 -1.37 -15.86
N ARG A 229 -4.54 -1.50 -15.49
CA ARG A 229 -4.07 -1.20 -14.14
C ARG A 229 -4.20 0.29 -13.80
N ARG A 230 -3.83 1.20 -14.72
CA ARG A 230 -3.97 2.65 -14.52
C ARG A 230 -5.44 3.08 -14.51
N THR A 231 -6.30 2.42 -15.28
CA THR A 231 -7.76 2.64 -15.26
C THR A 231 -8.35 2.27 -13.89
N ARG A 232 -7.92 1.12 -13.32
CA ARG A 232 -8.30 0.72 -11.96
C ARG A 232 -7.80 1.72 -10.92
N LEU A 233 -6.55 2.18 -11.02
CA LEU A 233 -6.03 3.20 -10.11
C LEU A 233 -6.85 4.50 -10.20
N LEU A 234 -7.15 4.99 -11.41
CA LEU A 234 -7.98 6.18 -11.59
C LEU A 234 -9.36 6.02 -10.94
N CYS A 235 -9.99 4.85 -11.07
CA CYS A 235 -11.25 4.53 -10.41
C CYS A 235 -11.16 4.65 -8.87
N ILE A 236 -10.06 4.15 -8.29
CA ILE A 236 -9.78 4.25 -6.85
C ILE A 236 -9.57 5.72 -6.46
N VAL A 237 -8.76 6.47 -7.22
CA VAL A 237 -8.48 7.90 -6.97
C VAL A 237 -9.75 8.74 -7.00
N ILE A 238 -10.59 8.63 -8.05
CA ILE A 238 -11.84 9.42 -8.11
C ILE A 238 -12.82 9.04 -7.00
N THR A 239 -12.81 7.77 -6.57
CA THR A 239 -13.62 7.32 -5.44
C THR A 239 -13.12 7.92 -4.13
N SER A 240 -11.81 7.91 -3.89
CA SER A 240 -11.18 8.53 -2.71
C SER A 240 -11.43 10.04 -2.68
N LEU A 241 -11.20 10.76 -3.79
CA LEU A 241 -11.51 12.19 -3.90
C LEU A 241 -12.98 12.49 -3.60
N SER A 242 -13.89 11.67 -4.11
CA SER A 242 -15.33 11.83 -3.85
C SER A 242 -15.67 11.65 -2.38
N LYS A 243 -15.05 10.69 -1.69
CA LYS A 243 -15.20 10.49 -0.24
C LYS A 243 -14.72 11.71 0.56
N LEU A 244 -13.54 12.22 0.23
CA LEU A 244 -12.99 13.43 0.87
C LEU A 244 -13.88 14.65 0.62
N ALA A 245 -14.36 14.84 -0.62
CA ALA A 245 -15.19 15.98 -0.99
C ALA A 245 -16.58 15.99 -0.35
N VAL A 246 -17.17 14.82 -0.10
CA VAL A 246 -18.44 14.75 0.63
C VAL A 246 -18.29 15.10 2.10
N ARG A 247 -17.07 15.00 2.66
CA ARG A 247 -16.76 15.37 4.04
C ARG A 247 -16.40 16.85 4.19
N SER A 248 -15.98 17.52 3.11
CA SER A 248 -15.63 18.95 3.10
C SER A 248 -16.19 19.65 1.87
N GLN A 249 -17.12 20.59 2.10
CA GLN A 249 -17.84 21.29 1.03
C GLN A 249 -16.91 22.07 0.09
N ASP A 250 -15.75 22.52 0.59
CA ASP A 250 -14.76 23.28 -0.16
C ASP A 250 -14.20 22.51 -1.37
N PHE A 251 -14.25 21.18 -1.33
CA PHE A 251 -13.70 20.32 -2.38
C PHE A 251 -14.74 19.80 -3.38
N VAL A 252 -16.04 20.03 -3.15
CA VAL A 252 -17.12 19.46 -3.97
C VAL A 252 -17.01 19.87 -5.43
N ALA A 253 -16.81 21.15 -5.72
CA ALA A 253 -16.71 21.64 -7.09
C ALA A 253 -15.50 21.03 -7.84
N ARG A 254 -14.36 20.90 -7.13
CA ARG A 254 -13.12 20.31 -7.64
C ARG A 254 -13.26 18.81 -7.92
N ALA A 255 -13.91 18.07 -7.02
CA ALA A 255 -14.19 16.65 -7.23
C ALA A 255 -15.14 16.42 -8.42
N LEU A 256 -16.18 17.26 -8.57
CA LEU A 256 -17.07 17.20 -9.73
C LEU A 256 -16.35 17.52 -11.04
N LEU A 257 -15.37 18.43 -11.03
CA LEU A 257 -14.53 18.71 -12.20
C LEU A 257 -13.68 17.49 -12.58
N CYS A 258 -13.04 16.83 -11.60
CA CYS A 258 -12.27 15.61 -11.81
C CYS A 258 -13.13 14.48 -12.41
N LEU A 259 -14.34 14.28 -11.85
CA LEU A 259 -15.31 13.30 -12.36
C LEU A 259 -15.73 13.63 -13.79
N SER A 260 -16.02 14.90 -14.10
CA SER A 260 -16.39 15.36 -15.44
C SER A 260 -15.27 15.07 -16.46
N LYS A 261 -14.02 15.39 -16.13
CA LYS A 261 -12.84 15.11 -16.97
C LYS A 261 -12.61 13.61 -17.17
N THR A 262 -12.84 12.81 -16.13
CA THR A 262 -12.77 11.35 -16.21
C THR A 262 -13.88 10.78 -17.09
N GLY A 263 -15.09 11.32 -17.01
CA GLY A 263 -16.20 10.97 -17.91
C GLY A 263 -15.88 11.27 -19.37
N GLN A 264 -15.28 12.42 -19.66
CA GLN A 264 -14.83 12.78 -21.02
C GLN A 264 -13.85 11.75 -21.60
N LEU A 265 -12.91 11.26 -20.80
CA LEU A 265 -11.99 10.19 -21.20
C LEU A 265 -12.72 8.86 -21.48
N CYS A 266 -13.76 8.55 -20.72
CA CYS A 266 -14.56 7.34 -20.94
C CYS A 266 -15.33 7.43 -22.26
N SER A 267 -15.91 8.58 -22.58
CA SER A 267 -16.72 8.77 -23.79
C SER A 267 -15.90 8.73 -25.10
N THR A 268 -14.59 9.01 -25.05
CA THR A 268 -13.71 8.94 -26.23
C THR A 268 -13.19 7.52 -26.50
N THR A 269 -13.35 6.61 -25.55
CA THR A 269 -12.84 5.23 -25.61
C THR A 269 -14.00 4.26 -25.78
N SER A 270 -13.87 3.24 -26.63
CA SER A 270 -14.90 2.19 -26.76
C SER A 270 -15.16 1.53 -25.39
N ALA A 271 -16.41 1.59 -24.92
CA ALA A 271 -16.83 1.21 -23.56
C ALA A 271 -16.81 -0.32 -23.34
N GLN A 272 -15.62 -0.90 -23.29
CA GLN A 272 -15.42 -2.31 -22.97
C GLN A 272 -14.45 -2.48 -21.80
N GLY A 273 -14.73 -3.48 -20.95
CA GLY A 273 -13.86 -3.87 -19.84
C GLY A 273 -13.71 -2.78 -18.76
N PRO A 274 -12.49 -2.51 -18.26
CA PRO A 274 -12.24 -1.59 -17.15
C PRO A 274 -12.78 -0.17 -17.36
N MET A 275 -12.82 0.32 -18.59
CA MET A 275 -13.32 1.66 -18.91
C MET A 275 -14.83 1.80 -18.69
N ALA A 276 -15.62 0.74 -18.94
CA ALA A 276 -17.05 0.74 -18.67
C ALA A 276 -17.36 0.78 -17.17
N VAL A 277 -16.53 0.11 -16.36
CA VAL A 277 -16.63 0.16 -14.88
C VAL A 277 -16.32 1.57 -14.39
N LEU A 278 -15.28 2.20 -14.94
CA LEU A 278 -14.91 3.58 -14.61
C LEU A 278 -16.03 4.55 -14.98
N GLU A 279 -16.60 4.44 -16.19
CA GLU A 279 -17.71 5.28 -16.65
C GLU A 279 -18.93 5.18 -15.72
N ARG A 280 -19.36 3.95 -15.40
CA ARG A 280 -20.46 3.74 -14.44
C ARG A 280 -20.13 4.38 -13.09
N ARG A 281 -18.90 4.22 -12.61
CA ARG A 281 -18.47 4.77 -11.33
C ARG A 281 -18.49 6.30 -11.33
N VAL A 282 -18.09 6.94 -12.41
CA VAL A 282 -18.17 8.40 -12.58
C VAL A 282 -19.62 8.89 -12.47
N LEU A 283 -20.55 8.21 -13.14
CA LEU A 283 -21.98 8.56 -13.10
C LEU A 283 -22.57 8.41 -11.69
N GLU A 284 -22.28 7.29 -11.01
CA GLU A 284 -22.70 7.04 -9.64
C GLU A 284 -22.19 8.12 -8.67
N LEU A 285 -20.89 8.39 -8.67
CA LEU A 285 -20.27 9.37 -7.78
C LEU A 285 -20.78 10.78 -8.06
N THR A 286 -20.96 11.14 -9.33
CA THR A 286 -21.53 12.45 -9.71
C THR A 286 -22.96 12.60 -9.18
N ALA A 287 -23.77 11.55 -9.27
CA ALA A 287 -25.14 11.58 -8.75
C ALA A 287 -25.18 11.67 -7.22
N ILE A 288 -24.28 10.95 -6.54
CA ILE A 288 -24.17 10.96 -5.07
C ILE A 288 -23.74 12.33 -4.57
N ILE A 289 -22.64 12.89 -5.10
CA ILE A 289 -22.10 14.19 -4.64
C ILE A 289 -23.13 15.32 -4.85
N LYS A 290 -23.87 15.30 -5.96
CA LYS A 290 -24.92 16.28 -6.23
C LYS A 290 -26.12 16.17 -5.27
N ARG A 291 -26.32 15.01 -4.63
CA ARG A 291 -27.40 14.75 -3.67
C ARG A 291 -26.83 14.81 -2.24
N SER A 292 -26.50 16.02 -1.78
CA SER A 292 -25.69 16.25 -0.56
C SER A 292 -26.23 15.63 0.74
N GLY A 293 -27.55 15.46 0.87
CA GLY A 293 -28.17 15.04 2.14
C GLY A 293 -27.84 13.63 2.62
N ALA A 294 -27.56 12.69 1.70
CA ALA A 294 -27.27 11.28 2.05
C ALA A 294 -25.88 10.82 1.62
N ALA A 295 -25.12 11.67 0.91
CA ALA A 295 -23.86 11.30 0.29
C ALA A 295 -22.83 10.80 1.31
N SER A 296 -22.73 11.46 2.47
CA SER A 296 -21.79 11.09 3.53
C SER A 296 -22.12 9.72 4.13
N ALA A 297 -23.41 9.41 4.31
CA ALA A 297 -23.86 8.12 4.80
C ALA A 297 -23.64 6.99 3.78
N ILE A 298 -23.77 7.29 2.48
CA ILE A 298 -23.58 6.30 1.40
C ILE A 298 -22.09 5.98 1.18
N LEU A 299 -21.22 6.98 1.28
CA LEU A 299 -19.79 6.85 0.98
C LEU A 299 -18.92 6.50 2.19
N SER A 300 -19.48 6.53 3.40
CA SER A 300 -18.77 6.06 4.59
C SER A 300 -18.77 4.52 4.66
N PRO A 301 -17.68 3.90 5.15
CA PRO A 301 -17.68 2.47 5.40
C PRO A 301 -18.82 2.10 6.38
N PRO A 302 -19.57 1.02 6.11
CA PRO A 302 -20.47 0.47 7.11
C PRO A 302 -19.64 -0.07 8.29
N LYS A 303 -20.05 0.23 9.52
CA LYS A 303 -19.37 -0.30 10.71
C LYS A 303 -19.56 -1.81 10.80
N GLU A 304 -18.58 -2.54 11.33
CA GLU A 304 -18.69 -4.00 11.51
C GLU A 304 -19.92 -4.37 12.37
N GLU A 305 -20.29 -3.53 13.33
CA GLU A 305 -21.54 -3.65 14.09
C GLU A 305 -22.81 -3.47 13.23
N GLU A 306 -22.78 -2.57 12.23
CA GLU A 306 -23.91 -2.36 11.31
C GLU A 306 -24.05 -3.51 10.32
N LEU A 307 -22.93 -4.08 9.87
CA LEU A 307 -22.90 -5.30 9.08
C LEU A 307 -23.43 -6.49 9.89
N ASN A 308 -22.94 -6.69 11.11
CA ASN A 308 -23.37 -7.78 11.99
C ASN A 308 -24.86 -7.67 12.34
N ARG A 309 -25.36 -6.46 12.65
CA ARG A 309 -26.81 -6.23 12.85
C ARG A 309 -27.63 -6.58 11.60
N ARG A 310 -27.15 -6.23 10.40
CA ARG A 310 -27.84 -6.58 9.14
C ARG A 310 -27.80 -8.08 8.84
N HIS A 311 -26.77 -8.80 9.29
CA HIS A 311 -26.70 -10.25 9.21
C HIS A 311 -27.65 -10.93 10.21
N GLU A 312 -27.85 -10.36 11.39
CA GLU A 312 -28.85 -10.85 12.36
C GLU A 312 -30.29 -10.54 11.92
N ASP A 313 -30.51 -9.43 11.22
CA ASP A 313 -31.81 -9.00 10.64
C ASP A 313 -32.19 -9.75 9.33
N LEU A 314 -31.69 -10.97 9.13
CA LEU A 314 -32.15 -11.90 8.07
C LEU A 314 -33.67 -12.18 8.13
N ALA A 315 -34.33 -11.88 9.25
CA ALA A 315 -35.78 -11.92 9.40
C ALA A 315 -36.53 -10.90 8.52
N GLN A 316 -35.86 -9.85 8.03
CA GLN A 316 -36.48 -8.82 7.19
C GLN A 316 -36.42 -9.15 5.69
N LEU A 317 -35.53 -10.06 5.27
CA LEU A 317 -35.39 -10.46 3.87
C LEU A 317 -36.69 -11.07 3.31
N PRO A 318 -37.40 -11.98 4.02
CA PRO A 318 -38.70 -12.48 3.57
C PRO A 318 -39.78 -11.40 3.51
N ALA A 319 -39.71 -10.35 4.33
CA ALA A 319 -40.64 -9.23 4.28
C ALA A 319 -40.38 -8.33 3.05
N LEU A 320 -39.12 -8.03 2.77
CA LEU A 320 -38.71 -7.27 1.57
C LEU A 320 -39.02 -8.02 0.28
N VAL A 321 -38.75 -9.33 0.23
CA VAL A 321 -39.10 -10.18 -0.92
C VAL A 321 -40.62 -10.18 -1.12
N ARG A 322 -41.42 -10.35 -0.05
CA ARG A 322 -42.89 -10.27 -0.16
C ARG A 322 -43.39 -8.90 -0.62
N LEU A 323 -42.77 -7.82 -0.16
CA LEU A 323 -43.13 -6.47 -0.56
C LEU A 323 -42.82 -6.22 -2.05
N VAL A 324 -41.64 -6.63 -2.51
CA VAL A 324 -41.25 -6.56 -3.93
C VAL A 324 -42.16 -7.44 -4.80
N THR A 325 -42.46 -8.66 -4.34
CA THR A 325 -43.37 -9.56 -5.06
C THR A 325 -44.79 -8.99 -5.13
N ALA A 326 -45.27 -8.37 -4.04
CA ALA A 326 -46.58 -7.72 -4.00
C ALA A 326 -46.66 -6.53 -4.98
N VAL A 327 -45.63 -5.68 -5.00
CA VAL A 327 -45.55 -4.53 -5.92
C VAL A 327 -45.43 -4.97 -7.38
N MET A 328 -44.76 -6.09 -7.65
CA MET A 328 -44.68 -6.67 -8.99
C MET A 328 -45.99 -7.33 -9.42
N SER A 329 -46.76 -7.90 -8.49
CA SER A 329 -48.08 -8.50 -8.78
C SER A 329 -49.22 -7.49 -8.94
N THR A 330 -49.02 -6.22 -8.56
CA THR A 330 -50.00 -5.14 -8.75
C THR A 330 -49.93 -4.47 -10.12
N HIS A 331 -49.11 -5.00 -11.05
CA HIS A 331 -48.92 -4.49 -12.41
C HIS A 331 -49.41 -5.45 -13.52
N GLU A 332 -50.23 -6.44 -13.19
CA GLU A 332 -51.07 -7.21 -14.14
C GLU A 332 -52.55 -6.87 -13.94
#